data_AF-A0A165FNN8-F1
#
_entry.id   AF-A0A165FNN8-F1
#
_cell.length_a   1.000
_cell.length_b   1.000
_cell.length_c   1.000
_cell.angle_alpha   90.00
_cell.angle_beta   90.00
_cell.angle_gamma   90.00
#
_symmetry.space_group_name_H-M   'P 1'
#
loop_
_entity.id
_entity.type
_entity.pdbx_description
1 polymer ?
#
loop_
_entity_poly.entity_id
_entity_poly.type
_entity_poly.pdbx_seq_one_letter_code
_entity_poly.pdbx_strand_id
1 'polypeptide(L)'
;MVQGATETGEKYKPSEHGGMKEDGTPDKRMSSEHGFGADHNRASEMGKKGGATQPEEVYKPTEHGGLKEDGTEDKRTSSEHGFGADRERASELGRIGGSK
;
A
#
# COMPACT_ATOMS: atom_id res chain seq x y z
N MET A 1 -27.01 6.50 6.52
CA MET A 1 -26.82 5.04 6.59
C MET A 1 -25.34 4.80 6.81
N VAL A 2 -24.95 4.42 8.03
CA VAL A 2 -23.57 4.03 8.35
C VAL A 2 -23.60 2.51 8.43
N GLN A 3 -23.06 1.82 7.43
CA GLN A 3 -23.14 0.35 7.32
C GLN A 3 -21.72 -0.22 7.27
N GLY A 4 -21.45 -1.15 8.19
CA GLY A 4 -20.18 -1.85 8.30
C GLY A 4 -20.06 -2.74 9.55
N ALA A 5 -21.18 -3.16 10.13
CA ALA A 5 -21.21 -4.12 11.22
C ALA A 5 -22.32 -5.14 10.92
N THR A 6 -21.94 -6.41 10.76
CA THR A 6 -22.90 -7.52 10.73
C THR A 6 -23.55 -7.66 12.10
N GLU A 7 -24.70 -8.34 12.18
CA GLU A 7 -25.47 -8.56 13.41
C GLU A 7 -24.66 -9.31 14.52
N THR A 8 -23.52 -9.91 14.16
CA THR A 8 -22.57 -10.58 15.07
C THR A 8 -21.38 -9.72 15.49
N GLY A 9 -21.29 -8.47 15.01
CA GLY A 9 -20.14 -7.58 15.25
C GLY A 9 -18.90 -7.95 14.42
N GLU A 10 -18.97 -8.96 13.56
CA GLU A 10 -17.89 -9.35 12.66
C GLU A 10 -17.93 -8.50 11.38
N LYS A 11 -16.76 -8.18 10.83
CA LYS A 11 -16.67 -7.35 9.63
C LYS A 11 -16.95 -8.22 8.40
N TYR A 12 -17.93 -7.86 7.58
CA TYR A 12 -18.28 -8.62 6.38
C TYR A 12 -17.09 -8.73 5.41
N LYS A 13 -16.86 -9.95 4.92
CA LYS A 13 -15.75 -10.30 4.02
C LYS A 13 -16.27 -10.78 2.67
N PRO A 14 -16.21 -9.93 1.62
CA PRO A 14 -16.65 -10.30 0.27
C PRO A 14 -16.01 -11.57 -0.27
N SER A 15 -14.76 -11.85 0.12
CA SER A 15 -14.02 -13.06 -0.27
C SER A 15 -14.70 -14.36 0.16
N GLU A 16 -15.41 -14.36 1.29
CA GLU A 16 -16.16 -15.52 1.81
C GLU A 16 -17.55 -15.65 1.20
N HIS A 17 -17.99 -14.61 0.46
CA HIS A 17 -19.32 -14.51 -0.15
C HIS A 17 -19.24 -14.37 -1.68
N GLY A 18 -18.31 -15.09 -2.31
CA GLY A 18 -18.20 -15.13 -3.78
C GLY A 18 -17.83 -13.80 -4.43
N GLY A 19 -17.21 -12.89 -3.66
CA GLY A 19 -16.86 -11.55 -4.11
C GLY A 19 -18.00 -10.54 -4.06
N MET A 20 -19.13 -10.84 -3.42
CA MET A 20 -20.25 -9.90 -3.26
C MET A 20 -20.12 -9.06 -1.99
N LYS A 21 -20.75 -7.89 -1.96
CA LYS A 21 -20.93 -7.05 -0.77
C LYS A 21 -22.17 -7.49 0.02
N GLU A 22 -22.36 -6.92 1.20
CA GLU A 22 -23.57 -7.12 2.04
C GLU A 22 -24.88 -6.85 1.28
N ASP A 23 -24.87 -5.91 0.32
CA ASP A 23 -26.01 -5.54 -0.51
C ASP A 23 -26.23 -6.45 -1.74
N GLY A 24 -25.44 -7.51 -1.87
CA GLY A 24 -25.48 -8.44 -3.01
C GLY A 24 -24.85 -7.91 -4.30
N THR A 25 -24.30 -6.68 -4.30
CA THR A 25 -23.56 -6.15 -5.46
C THR A 25 -22.13 -6.70 -5.48
N PRO A 26 -21.50 -6.87 -6.66
CA PRO A 26 -20.10 -7.26 -6.73
C PRO A 26 -19.18 -6.26 -6.01
N ASP A 27 -18.24 -6.76 -5.20
CA ASP A 27 -17.22 -5.95 -4.57
C ASP A 27 -16.06 -5.67 -5.54
N LYS A 28 -15.89 -4.39 -5.90
CA LYS A 28 -14.87 -3.95 -6.84
C LYS A 28 -13.44 -4.27 -6.40
N ARG A 29 -13.20 -4.43 -5.09
CA ARG A 29 -11.88 -4.82 -4.55
C ARG A 29 -11.51 -6.26 -4.89
N MET A 30 -12.51 -7.09 -5.19
CA MET A 30 -12.33 -8.49 -5.61
C MET A 30 -12.25 -8.63 -7.13
N SER A 31 -12.50 -7.55 -7.88
CA SER A 31 -12.42 -7.58 -9.33
C SER A 31 -10.97 -7.54 -9.80
N SER A 32 -10.60 -8.49 -10.65
CA SER A 32 -9.34 -8.48 -11.38
C SER A 32 -9.31 -7.47 -12.52
N GLU A 33 -10.40 -6.74 -12.79
CA GLU A 33 -10.46 -5.74 -13.86
C GLU A 33 -9.85 -4.39 -13.44
N HIS A 34 -9.79 -4.13 -12.13
CA HIS A 34 -9.40 -2.83 -11.59
C HIS A 34 -8.34 -3.00 -10.50
N GLY A 35 -7.07 -2.84 -10.87
CA GLY A 35 -5.96 -2.81 -9.92
C GLY A 35 -4.61 -3.13 -10.57
N PHE A 36 -3.53 -2.94 -9.81
CA PHE A 36 -2.17 -3.28 -10.27
C PHE A 36 -1.91 -4.80 -10.39
N GLY A 37 -2.82 -5.63 -9.86
CA GLY A 37 -2.77 -7.10 -10.00
C GLY A 37 -3.53 -7.66 -11.21
N ALA A 38 -4.31 -6.83 -11.90
CA ALA A 38 -5.10 -7.20 -13.08
C ALA A 38 -4.22 -7.60 -14.27
N ASP A 39 -3.21 -6.76 -14.53
CA ASP A 39 -2.27 -6.88 -15.62
C ASP A 39 -0.90 -6.43 -15.11
N HIS A 40 -0.09 -7.42 -14.74
CA HIS A 40 1.25 -7.19 -14.24
C HIS A 40 2.12 -6.44 -15.27
N ASN A 41 1.98 -6.75 -16.56
CA ASN A 41 2.80 -6.15 -17.60
C ASN A 41 2.48 -4.66 -17.73
N ARG A 42 1.19 -4.33 -17.83
CA ARG A 42 0.74 -2.94 -17.85
C ARG A 42 1.12 -2.19 -16.58
N ALA A 43 0.97 -2.80 -15.41
CA ALA A 43 1.37 -2.19 -14.14
C ALA A 43 2.88 -1.90 -14.11
N SER A 44 3.70 -2.85 -14.57
CA SER A 44 5.15 -2.71 -14.66
C SER A 44 5.55 -1.60 -15.65
N GLU A 45 4.94 -1.56 -16.84
CA GLU A 45 5.20 -0.54 -17.84
C GLU A 45 4.81 0.87 -17.35
N MET A 46 3.64 1.01 -16.74
CA MET A 46 3.19 2.28 -16.18
C MET A 46 4.10 2.73 -15.02
N GLY A 47 4.54 1.79 -14.17
CA GLY A 47 5.50 2.05 -13.11
C GLY A 47 6.85 2.55 -13.65
N LYS A 48 7.39 1.91 -14.69
CA LYS A 48 8.62 2.35 -15.36
C LYS A 48 8.46 3.73 -15.98
N LYS A 49 7.36 3.97 -16.70
CA LYS A 49 7.10 5.26 -17.34
C LYS A 49 6.97 6.41 -16.33
N GLY A 50 6.28 6.17 -15.22
CA GLY A 50 6.18 7.13 -14.12
C GLY A 50 7.51 7.34 -13.38
N GLY A 51 8.32 6.28 -13.24
CA GLY A 51 9.66 6.38 -12.66
C GLY A 51 10.65 7.14 -13.54
N ALA A 52 10.51 7.06 -14.86
CA ALA A 52 11.41 7.70 -15.82
C ALA A 52 11.35 9.24 -15.84
N THR A 53 10.38 9.87 -15.18
CA THR A 53 10.33 11.33 -15.04
C THR A 53 11.17 11.85 -13.87
N GLN A 54 11.80 10.96 -13.11
CA GLN A 54 12.76 11.34 -12.07
C GLN A 54 14.03 11.90 -12.74
N PRO A 55 14.67 12.93 -12.16
CA PRO A 55 15.98 13.38 -12.63
C PRO A 55 17.02 12.26 -12.45
N GLU A 56 18.09 12.27 -13.25
CA GLU A 56 19.18 11.28 -13.15
C GLU A 56 19.86 11.33 -11.77
N GLU A 57 20.03 12.55 -11.23
CA GLU A 57 20.52 12.77 -9.87
C GLU A 57 19.35 13.21 -8.97
N VAL A 58 18.94 12.30 -8.09
CA VAL A 58 17.98 12.55 -7.02
C VAL A 58 18.76 12.56 -5.71
N TYR A 59 18.59 13.60 -4.91
CA TYR A 59 19.17 13.65 -3.57
C TYR A 59 18.68 12.49 -2.71
N LYS A 60 19.62 11.75 -2.12
CA LYS A 60 19.36 10.57 -1.29
C LYS A 60 19.71 10.89 0.17
N PRO A 61 18.72 11.15 1.03
CA PRO A 61 18.97 11.45 2.44
C PRO A 61 19.79 10.37 3.16
N THR A 62 19.65 9.11 2.74
CA THR A 62 20.43 7.98 3.28
C THR A 62 21.94 8.12 3.08
N GLU A 63 22.39 8.78 2.03
CA GLU A 63 23.81 9.06 1.77
C GLU A 63 24.32 10.25 2.59
N HIS A 64 23.42 11.00 3.24
CA HIS A 64 23.69 12.21 4.02
C HIS A 64 23.18 12.11 5.47
N GLY A 65 23.27 10.92 6.07
CA GLY A 65 22.92 10.71 7.48
C GLY A 65 21.43 10.86 7.80
N GLY A 66 20.56 10.75 6.80
CA GLY A 66 19.11 10.91 6.93
C GLY A 66 18.63 12.36 6.88
N LEU A 67 19.47 13.30 6.44
CA LEU A 67 19.11 14.71 6.31
C LEU A 67 18.62 15.04 4.90
N LYS A 68 17.74 16.02 4.77
CA LYS A 68 17.37 16.67 3.50
C LYS A 68 18.47 17.64 3.04
N GLU A 69 18.30 18.17 1.84
CA GLU A 69 19.20 19.19 1.26
C GLU A 69 19.32 20.46 2.15
N ASP A 70 18.28 20.79 2.92
CA ASP A 70 18.26 21.92 3.85
C ASP A 70 18.90 21.62 5.22
N GLY A 71 19.41 20.41 5.42
CA GLY A 71 20.01 19.94 6.67
C GLY A 71 18.98 19.53 7.74
N THR A 72 17.68 19.59 7.47
CA THR A 72 16.65 19.06 8.38
C THR A 72 16.51 17.55 8.24
N GLU A 73 16.02 16.87 9.27
CA GLU A 73 15.78 15.43 9.21
C GLU A 73 14.74 15.06 8.13
N ASP A 74 15.06 14.06 7.32
CA ASP A 74 14.13 13.47 6.36
C ASP A 74 13.30 12.37 7.03
N LYS A 75 11.99 12.61 7.13
CA LYS A 75 11.04 11.67 7.73
C LYS A 75 11.01 10.31 7.03
N ARG A 76 11.38 10.25 5.75
CA ARG A 76 11.45 9.00 4.98
C ARG A 76 12.55 8.07 5.51
N THR A 77 13.61 8.64 6.06
CA THR A 77 14.72 7.90 6.69
C THR A 77 14.58 7.79 8.20
N SER A 78 13.67 8.55 8.82
CA SER A 78 13.46 8.51 10.26
C SER A 78 13.01 7.12 10.74
N SER A 79 13.52 6.73 11.91
CA SER A 79 13.19 5.44 12.52
C SER A 79 11.72 5.36 12.96
N GLU A 80 11.09 6.51 13.21
CA GLU A 80 9.76 6.62 13.79
C GLU A 80 8.63 6.53 12.75
N HIS A 81 8.88 6.93 11.50
CA HIS A 81 7.82 7.18 10.51
C HIS A 81 8.00 6.45 9.17
N GLY A 82 8.90 5.46 9.08
CA GLY A 82 9.17 4.72 7.85
C GLY A 82 9.14 3.20 8.00
N PHE A 83 8.79 2.49 6.92
CA PHE A 83 8.99 1.04 6.79
C PHE A 83 10.47 0.63 6.69
N GLY A 84 11.39 1.61 6.59
CA GLY A 84 12.83 1.39 6.48
C GLY A 84 13.57 1.30 7.82
N ALA A 85 12.90 1.62 8.92
CA ALA A 85 13.48 1.69 10.26
C ALA A 85 13.64 0.32 10.93
N ASP A 86 12.55 -0.45 10.93
CA ASP A 86 12.45 -1.78 11.51
C ASP A 86 11.79 -2.68 10.47
N ARG A 87 12.64 -3.37 9.71
CA ARG A 87 12.22 -4.25 8.63
C ARG A 87 11.36 -5.41 9.13
N GLU A 88 11.64 -5.92 10.32
CA GLU A 88 10.92 -7.06 10.89
C GLU A 88 9.51 -6.63 11.28
N ARG A 89 9.39 -5.52 12.02
CA ARG A 89 8.09 -4.95 12.37
C ARG A 89 7.29 -4.51 11.15
N ALA A 90 7.93 -3.88 10.16
CA ALA A 90 7.29 -3.52 8.90
C ALA A 90 6.78 -4.75 8.15
N SER A 91 7.57 -5.83 8.09
CA SER A 91 7.19 -7.08 7.46
C SER A 91 6.06 -7.78 8.23
N GLU A 92 6.08 -7.77 9.56
CA GLU A 92 5.04 -8.35 10.41
C GLU A 92 3.73 -7.59 10.26
N LEU A 93 3.75 -6.26 10.34
CA LEU A 93 2.57 -5.42 10.12
C LEU A 93 2.02 -5.56 8.71
N GLY A 94 2.90 -5.67 7.70
CA GLY A 94 2.50 -5.95 6.32
C GLY A 94 1.82 -7.31 6.17
N ARG A 95 2.35 -8.35 6.82
CA ARG A 95 1.70 -9.66 6.87
C ARG A 95 0.36 -9.56 7.59
N ILE A 96 0.28 -8.99 8.79
CA ILE A 96 -0.97 -8.84 9.54
C ILE A 96 -2.02 -8.04 8.75
N GLY A 97 -1.60 -6.97 8.08
CA GLY A 97 -2.46 -6.15 7.23
C GLY A 97 -2.96 -6.89 5.98
N GLY A 98 -2.12 -7.73 5.37
CA GLY A 98 -2.47 -8.56 4.22
C GLY A 98 -3.17 -9.88 4.55
N SER A 99 -3.17 -10.31 5.81
CA SER A 99 -3.77 -11.57 6.28
C SER A 99 -5.23 -11.42 6.75
N LYS A 100 -5.84 -10.25 6.57
CA LYS A 100 -7.22 -9.97 7.04
C LYS A 100 -8.29 -10.22 5.99
#